data_AF-A0A133ZGA9-F1
#
_entry.id   AF-A0A133ZGA9-F1
#
_cell.length_a   1.000
_cell.length_b   1.000
_cell.length_c   1.000
_cell.angle_alpha   90.00
_cell.angle_beta   90.00
_cell.angle_gamma   90.00
#
_symmetry.space_group_name_H-M   'P 1'
#
loop_
_entity.id
_entity.type
_entity.pdbx_description
1 polymer ?
#
loop_
_entity_poly.entity_id
_entity_poly.type
_entity_poly.pdbx_seq_one_letter_code
_entity_poly.pdbx_strand_id
1 'polypeptide(L)'
;MLERIKERLQSIGYAVKDSDDIAINFAMQKVENTIKNDCNISAIPDGLMNIAIDMVVGEFLMSKKTFAPNDLLNFNLDSAIKQIQEGDTNISFAVGEGSKTDEQRLDNFIDYLLNYGRDEFITYRRFRW
;
A
#
# COMPACT_ATOMS: atom_id res chain seq x y z
N MET A 1 12.78 0.27 7.59
CA MET A 1 11.56 0.50 6.78
C MET A 1 11.54 -0.42 5.56
N LEU A 2 12.59 -0.41 4.74
CA LEU A 2 12.69 -1.25 3.53
C LEU A 2 12.46 -2.75 3.77
N GLU A 3 13.06 -3.35 4.80
CA GLU A 3 12.82 -4.77 5.15
C GLU A 3 11.34 -5.06 5.47
N ARG A 4 10.70 -4.21 6.28
CA ARG A 4 9.28 -4.36 6.64
C ARG A 4 8.36 -4.24 5.42
N ILE A 5 8.74 -3.43 4.43
CA ILE A 5 8.03 -3.33 3.15
C ILE A 5 8.18 -4.63 2.36
N LYS A 6 9.39 -5.22 2.31
CA LYS A 6 9.61 -6.52 1.66
C LYS A 6 8.82 -7.64 2.32
N GLU A 7 8.80 -7.68 3.65
CA GLU A 7 7.98 -8.62 4.42
C GLU A 7 6.49 -8.45 4.13
N ARG A 8 6.01 -7.19 4.08
CA ARG A 8 4.61 -6.89 3.74
C ARG A 8 4.26 -7.34 2.33
N LEU A 9 5.12 -7.07 1.35
CA LEU A 9 4.98 -7.55 -0.04
C LEU A 9 4.92 -9.08 -0.12
N GLN A 10 5.77 -9.78 0.63
CA GLN A 10 5.73 -11.24 0.72
C GLN A 10 4.42 -11.74 1.36
N SER A 11 3.93 -11.07 2.41
CA SER A 11 2.70 -11.45 3.10
C SER A 11 1.45 -11.36 2.21
N ILE A 12 1.45 -10.46 1.23
CA ILE A 12 0.37 -10.30 0.25
C ILE A 12 0.56 -11.18 -1.00
N GLY A 13 1.62 -11.99 -1.05
CA GLY A 13 1.89 -12.93 -2.14
C GLY A 13 2.74 -12.39 -3.28
N TYR A 14 3.43 -11.25 -3.10
CA TYR A 14 4.38 -10.73 -4.09
C TYR A 14 5.80 -11.23 -3.80
N ALA A 15 6.42 -11.87 -4.79
CA ALA A 15 7.82 -12.28 -4.74
C ALA A 15 8.73 -11.08 -5.08
N VAL A 16 9.29 -10.44 -4.05
CA VAL A 16 10.22 -9.32 -4.20
C VAL A 16 11.48 -9.75 -4.94
N LYS A 17 11.83 -9.06 -6.02
CA LYS A 17 13.08 -9.25 -6.78
C LYS A 17 14.08 -8.16 -6.38
N ASP A 18 15.38 -8.42 -6.53
CA ASP A 18 16.42 -7.41 -6.26
C ASP A 18 16.31 -6.18 -7.16
N SER A 19 15.75 -6.34 -8.38
CA SER A 19 15.46 -5.23 -9.30
C SER A 19 14.38 -4.28 -8.78
N ASP A 20 13.58 -4.71 -7.81
CA ASP A 20 12.45 -3.94 -7.28
C ASP A 20 12.90 -2.94 -6.22
N ASP A 21 14.11 -3.08 -5.66
CA ASP A 21 14.63 -2.21 -4.61
C ASP A 21 14.68 -0.75 -5.05
N ILE A 22 14.97 -0.47 -6.32
CA ILE A 22 14.96 0.89 -6.85
C ILE A 22 13.54 1.46 -6.85
N ALA A 23 12.56 0.68 -7.29
CA ALA A 23 11.16 1.08 -7.34
C ALA A 23 10.57 1.24 -5.93
N ILE A 24 10.91 0.34 -5.00
CA ILE A 24 10.52 0.43 -3.59
C ILE A 24 11.12 1.68 -2.95
N ASN A 25 12.41 1.96 -3.14
CA ASN A 25 13.04 3.17 -2.61
C ASN A 25 12.41 4.45 -3.17
N PHE A 26 12.04 4.46 -4.45
CA PHE A 26 11.34 5.60 -5.05
C PHE A 26 9.95 5.80 -4.43
N ALA A 27 9.18 4.70 -4.28
CA ALA A 27 7.89 4.73 -3.61
C ALA A 27 8.01 5.19 -2.13
N MET A 28 9.04 4.73 -1.41
CA MET A 28 9.37 5.18 -0.06
C MET A 28 9.59 6.69 -0.02
N GLN A 29 10.45 7.25 -0.87
CA GLN A 29 10.71 8.68 -0.90
C GLN A 29 9.44 9.49 -1.21
N LYS A 30 8.62 9.03 -2.15
CA LYS A 30 7.36 9.67 -2.50
C LYS A 30 6.39 9.71 -1.33
N VAL A 31 6.21 8.58 -0.64
CA VAL A 31 5.33 8.46 0.52
C VAL A 31 5.84 9.28 1.70
N GLU A 32 7.13 9.20 1.98
CA GLU A 32 7.75 10.01 3.03
C GLU A 32 7.51 11.49 2.81
N ASN A 33 7.72 11.98 1.59
CA ASN A 33 7.48 13.38 1.26
C ASN A 33 5.99 13.73 1.36
N THR A 34 5.10 12.83 0.99
CA THR A 34 3.65 13.04 1.11
C THR A 34 3.24 13.21 2.58
N ILE A 35 3.68 12.31 3.46
CA ILE A 35 3.38 12.37 4.90
C ILE A 35 4.01 13.63 5.52
N LYS A 36 5.29 13.89 5.22
CA LYS A 36 6.02 15.06 5.74
C LYS A 36 5.34 16.37 5.33
N ASN A 37 4.87 16.47 4.09
CA ASN A 37 4.18 17.66 3.60
C ASN A 37 2.78 17.82 4.20
N ASP A 38 2.00 16.74 4.30
CA ASP A 38 0.64 16.81 4.83
C ASP A 38 0.61 17.12 6.33
N CYS A 39 1.48 16.44 7.09
CA CYS A 39 1.62 16.63 8.52
C CYS A 39 2.54 17.82 8.88
N ASN A 40 3.28 18.38 7.93
CA ASN A 40 4.31 19.42 8.14
C ASN A 40 5.33 19.02 9.24
N ILE A 41 5.91 17.84 9.08
CA ILE A 41 6.89 17.24 9.99
C ILE A 41 8.17 16.88 9.23
N SER A 42 9.30 16.78 9.93
CA SER A 42 10.60 16.42 9.33
C SER A 42 10.86 14.92 9.26
N ALA A 43 10.16 14.12 10.07
CA ALA A 43 10.30 12.66 10.15
C ALA A 43 8.94 12.00 10.39
N ILE A 44 8.76 10.78 9.89
CA ILE A 44 7.53 10.00 10.10
C ILE A 44 7.49 9.54 11.58
N PRO A 45 6.42 9.80 12.33
CA PRO A 45 6.23 9.31 13.69
C PRO A 45 5.99 7.79 13.69
N ASP A 46 6.40 7.09 14.75
CA ASP A 46 6.25 5.63 14.84
C ASP A 46 4.80 5.16 14.68
N GLY A 47 3.83 5.95 15.15
CA GLY A 47 2.41 5.64 14.99
C GLY A 47 1.93 5.63 13.54
N LEU A 48 2.59 6.36 12.64
CA LEU A 48 2.30 6.35 11.20
C LEU A 48 3.16 5.35 10.43
N MET A 49 4.08 4.63 11.07
CA MET A 49 5.04 3.76 10.37
C MET A 49 4.33 2.62 9.62
N ASN A 50 3.32 1.99 10.23
CA ASN A 50 2.57 0.91 9.56
C ASN A 50 1.78 1.45 8.36
N ILE A 51 1.11 2.59 8.52
CA ILE A 51 0.39 3.28 7.43
C ILE A 51 1.35 3.66 6.31
N ALA A 52 2.53 4.19 6.65
CA ALA A 52 3.55 4.54 5.67
C ALA A 52 4.04 3.31 4.90
N ILE A 53 4.21 2.17 5.57
CA ILE A 53 4.59 0.91 4.91
C ILE A 53 3.50 0.48 3.92
N ASP A 54 2.22 0.49 4.33
CA ASP A 54 1.11 0.10 3.46
C ASP A 54 0.96 1.05 2.26
N MET A 55 1.08 2.36 2.47
CA MET A 55 1.06 3.33 1.36
C MET A 55 2.23 3.11 0.39
N VAL A 56 3.43 2.75 0.88
CA VAL A 56 4.57 2.43 0.00
C VAL A 56 4.29 1.20 -0.82
N VAL A 57 3.70 0.16 -0.22
CA VAL A 57 3.28 -1.05 -0.94
C VAL A 57 2.24 -0.70 -2.00
N GLY A 58 1.26 0.14 -1.68
CA GLY A 58 0.26 0.63 -2.64
C GLY A 58 0.90 1.38 -3.81
N GLU A 59 1.79 2.33 -3.54
CA GLU A 59 2.53 3.08 -4.57
C GLU A 59 3.40 2.17 -5.44
N PHE A 60 4.08 1.21 -4.83
CA PHE A 60 4.88 0.22 -5.54
C PHE A 60 4.01 -0.62 -6.48
N LEU A 61 2.88 -1.17 -6.00
CA LEU A 61 1.97 -1.95 -6.82
C LEU A 61 1.34 -1.12 -7.95
N MET A 62 0.99 0.15 -7.69
CA MET A 62 0.50 1.08 -8.71
C MET A 62 1.55 1.33 -9.81
N SER A 63 2.81 1.52 -9.41
CA SER A 63 3.91 1.71 -10.35
C SER A 63 4.14 0.45 -11.20
N LYS A 64 4.10 -0.73 -10.58
CA LYS A 64 4.22 -2.02 -11.28
C LYS A 64 3.07 -2.25 -12.24
N LYS A 65 1.83 -1.91 -11.86
CA LYS A 65 0.67 -2.00 -12.76
C LYS A 65 0.86 -1.14 -14.01
N THR A 66 1.41 0.06 -13.85
CA THR A 66 1.58 1.03 -14.95
C THR A 66 2.75 0.68 -15.87
N PHE A 67 3.91 0.31 -15.30
CA PHE A 67 5.16 0.14 -16.07
C PHE A 67 5.49 -1.31 -16.40
N ALA A 68 4.98 -2.28 -15.63
CA ALA A 68 5.30 -3.69 -15.77
C ALA A 68 4.10 -4.59 -15.40
N PRO A 69 2.96 -4.48 -16.12
CA PRO A 69 1.75 -5.27 -15.80
C PRO A 69 2.01 -6.78 -15.82
N ASN A 70 2.98 -7.24 -16.61
CA ASN A 70 3.38 -8.64 -16.70
C ASN A 70 3.98 -9.19 -15.39
N ASP A 71 4.60 -8.34 -14.55
CA ASP A 71 5.13 -8.76 -13.26
C ASP A 71 4.02 -9.10 -12.25
N LEU A 72 2.80 -8.59 -12.48
CA LEU A 72 1.64 -8.81 -11.62
C LEU A 72 0.77 -9.99 -12.08
N LEU A 73 1.09 -10.66 -13.20
CA LEU A 73 0.33 -11.81 -13.72
C LEU A 73 0.32 -13.01 -12.77
N ASN A 74 1.39 -13.19 -11.99
CA ASN A 74 1.50 -14.26 -10.99
C ASN A 74 1.03 -13.81 -9.59
N PHE A 75 0.54 -12.57 -9.45
CA PHE A 75 0.06 -12.06 -8.19
C PHE A 75 -1.32 -12.66 -7.91
N ASN A 76 -1.36 -13.70 -7.07
CA ASN A 76 -2.60 -14.40 -6.76
C ASN A 76 -3.46 -13.60 -5.77
N LEU A 77 -4.27 -12.70 -6.33
CA LEU A 77 -5.26 -11.90 -5.61
C LEU A 77 -6.27 -12.77 -4.83
N ASP A 78 -6.52 -14.00 -5.26
CA ASP A 78 -7.50 -14.91 -4.66
C ASP A 78 -7.13 -15.35 -3.23
N SER A 79 -5.85 -15.20 -2.85
CA SER A 79 -5.34 -15.51 -1.51
C SER A 79 -5.35 -14.29 -0.59
N ALA A 80 -5.03 -13.10 -1.11
CA ALA A 80 -4.90 -11.87 -0.31
C ALA A 80 -6.23 -11.12 -0.10
N ILE A 81 -7.22 -11.32 -0.98
CA ILE A 81 -8.40 -10.44 -1.09
C ILE A 81 -9.69 -11.05 -0.49
N LYS A 82 -9.67 -12.32 -0.05
CA LYS A 82 -10.88 -12.95 0.51
C LYS A 82 -11.40 -12.26 1.77
N GLN A 83 -10.50 -11.72 2.60
CA GLN A 83 -10.86 -10.89 3.75
C GLN A 83 -9.60 -10.20 4.28
N ILE A 84 -9.54 -8.87 4.23
CA ILE A 84 -8.60 -8.14 5.09
C ILE A 84 -9.30 -8.00 6.44
N GLN A 85 -8.85 -8.80 7.42
CA GLN A 85 -9.26 -8.70 8.82
C GLN A 85 -8.26 -7.83 9.56
N GLU A 86 -8.53 -6.53 9.63
CA GLU A 86 -7.82 -5.62 10.53
C GLU A 86 -8.77 -5.26 11.68
N GLY A 87 -8.64 -5.99 12.79
CA GLY A 87 -9.44 -5.79 14.00
C GLY A 87 -10.94 -6.06 13.78
N ASP A 88 -11.77 -5.04 14.03
CA ASP A 88 -13.24 -5.09 13.96
C ASP A 88 -13.78 -4.72 12.55
N THR A 89 -12.89 -4.40 11.60
CA THR A 89 -13.25 -4.08 10.22
C THR A 89 -12.99 -5.26 9.29
N ASN A 90 -14.08 -5.85 8.76
CA ASN A 90 -14.02 -6.84 7.69
C ASN A 90 -14.23 -6.15 6.35
N ILE A 91 -13.17 -6.02 5.55
CA ILE A 91 -13.33 -5.61 4.15
C ILE A 91 -13.42 -6.88 3.31
N SER A 92 -14.66 -7.27 3.01
CA SER A 92 -14.95 -8.37 2.08
C SER A 92 -14.98 -7.82 0.66
N PHE A 93 -13.97 -8.13 -0.14
CA PHE A 93 -13.98 -7.86 -1.58
C PHE A 93 -14.75 -8.95 -2.36
N ALA A 94 -15.74 -9.57 -1.69
CA ALA A 94 -16.30 -10.87 -2.05
C ALA A 94 -17.02 -10.91 -3.40
N VAL A 95 -16.85 -12.07 -4.03
CA VAL A 95 -17.47 -12.60 -5.24
C VAL A 95 -18.97 -12.78 -5.01
N GLY A 96 -19.78 -11.83 -5.46
CA GLY A 96 -21.24 -11.92 -5.43
C GLY A 96 -21.86 -11.17 -6.61
N GLU A 97 -22.41 -11.93 -7.56
CA GLU A 97 -23.28 -11.56 -8.71
C GLU A 97 -22.92 -10.38 -9.62
N GLY A 98 -21.81 -9.68 -9.41
CA GLY A 98 -21.26 -8.69 -10.32
C GLY A 98 -19.74 -8.83 -10.37
N SER A 99 -19.26 -9.73 -11.23
CA SER A 99 -17.82 -10.07 -11.33
C SER A 99 -16.96 -8.83 -11.56
N LYS A 100 -16.39 -8.27 -10.49
CA LYS A 100 -15.25 -7.37 -10.60
C LYS A 100 -14.13 -8.15 -11.27
N THR A 101 -13.58 -7.62 -12.36
CA THR A 101 -12.42 -8.20 -13.03
C THR A 101 -11.23 -8.21 -12.08
N ASP A 102 -10.26 -9.10 -12.28
CA ASP A 102 -9.08 -9.17 -11.41
C ASP A 102 -8.31 -7.84 -11.36
N GLU A 103 -8.33 -7.08 -12.46
CA GLU A 103 -7.82 -5.71 -12.52
C GLU A 103 -8.55 -4.73 -11.59
N GLN A 104 -9.90 -4.79 -11.55
CA GLN A 104 -10.69 -3.95 -10.66
C GLN A 104 -10.49 -4.32 -9.19
N ARG A 105 -10.22 -5.60 -8.89
CA ARG A 105 -9.89 -6.03 -7.51
C ARG A 105 -8.53 -5.50 -7.09
N LEU A 106 -7.54 -5.58 -7.97
CA LEU A 106 -6.22 -4.99 -7.75
C LEU A 106 -6.31 -3.48 -7.52
N ASP A 107 -7.13 -2.77 -8.31
CA ASP A 107 -7.34 -1.33 -8.13
C ASP A 107 -7.93 -1.00 -6.76
N ASN A 108 -9.00 -1.70 -6.35
CA ASN A 108 -9.60 -1.49 -5.03
C ASN A 108 -8.62 -1.78 -3.90
N PHE A 109 -7.74 -2.78 -4.07
CA PHE A 109 -6.73 -3.13 -3.08
C PHE A 109 -5.61 -2.08 -2.99
N ILE A 110 -5.13 -1.60 -4.13
CA ILE A 110 -4.16 -0.50 -4.18
C ILE A 110 -4.77 0.76 -3.57
N ASP A 111 -6.01 1.10 -3.91
CA ASP A 111 -6.72 2.25 -3.36
C ASP A 111 -6.91 2.13 -1.84
N TYR A 112 -7.16 0.92 -1.33
CA TYR A 112 -7.20 0.66 0.10
C TYR A 112 -5.84 0.98 0.75
N LEU A 113 -4.76 0.39 0.25
CA LEU A 113 -3.41 0.61 0.79
C LEU A 113 -2.97 2.08 0.75
N LEU A 114 -3.39 2.82 -0.28
CA LEU A 114 -3.05 4.23 -0.43
C LEU A 114 -3.83 5.15 0.50
N ASN A 115 -5.06 4.77 0.88
CA ASN A 115 -5.97 5.66 1.60
C ASN A 115 -6.24 5.23 3.05
N TYR A 116 -5.97 3.98 3.40
CA TYR A 116 -6.12 3.48 4.75
C TYR A 116 -5.27 4.29 5.75
N GLY A 117 -5.85 4.62 6.89
CA GLY A 117 -5.17 5.35 7.97
C GLY A 117 -4.84 6.82 7.68
N ARG A 118 -5.25 7.39 6.53
CA ARG A 118 -5.04 8.81 6.24
C ARG A 118 -5.66 9.74 7.29
N ASP A 119 -6.77 9.35 7.89
CA ASP A 119 -7.41 10.13 8.96
C ASP A 119 -6.51 10.25 10.20
N GLU A 120 -5.59 9.31 10.42
CA GLU A 120 -4.63 9.37 11.54
C GLU A 120 -3.58 10.47 11.35
N PHE A 121 -3.40 11.00 10.13
CA PHE A 121 -2.46 12.08 9.86
C PHE A 121 -2.83 13.35 10.63
N ILE A 122 -4.12 13.57 10.87
CA ILE A 122 -4.63 14.70 11.65
C ILE A 122 -3.99 14.75 13.04
N THR A 123 -3.75 13.59 13.67
CA THR A 123 -3.15 13.50 15.01
C THR A 123 -1.72 14.03 15.06
N TYR A 124 -1.01 14.01 13.94
CA TYR A 124 0.39 14.42 13.84
C TYR A 124 0.60 15.73 13.08
N ARG A 125 -0.48 16.32 12.56
CA ARG A 125 -0.43 17.52 11.72
C ARG A 125 -0.05 18.76 12.51
N ARG A 126 1.02 19.43 12.09
CA ARG A 126 1.49 20.71 12.62
C ARG A 126 1.04 21.85 11.72
N PHE A 127 0.19 22.74 12.21
CA PHE A 127 -0.20 23.93 11.47
C PHE A 127 1.03 24.80 11.15
N ARG A 128 1.22 25.09 9.85
CA ARG A 128 2.13 26.14 9.36
C ARG A 128 1.26 27.25 8.80
N TRP A 129 1.46 28.45 9.33
CA TRP A 129 0.92 29.69 8.77
C TRP A 129 1.87 30.22 7.69
#